data_AF-X1UL90-F1
#
_entry.id   AF-X1UL90-F1
#
_cell.length_a   1.000
_cell.length_b   1.000
_cell.length_c   1.000
_cell.angle_alpha   90.00
_cell.angle_beta   90.00
_cell.angle_gamma   90.00
#
_symmetry.space_group_name_H-M   'P 1'
#
loop_
_entity.id
_entity.type
_entity.pdbx_description
1 polymer ?
#
loop_
_entity_poly.entity_id
_entity_poly.type
_entity_poly.pdbx_seq_one_letter_code
_entity_poly.pdbx_strand_id
1 'polypeptide(L)'
;MHDHQGAEKGSGSTTDPVCGMTVDPATTPHTATHSGKHHYFCSAGCLAKFEADPDLYAAKSEPAAADAPEGAIWTCPMHPEIQRAGPGSCPICGMA
;
A
#
# COMPACT_ATOMS: atom_id res chain seq x y z
N MET A 1 -28.06 -21.68 -19.29
CA MET A 1 -26.96 -22.39 -18.64
C MET A 1 -25.84 -21.39 -18.47
N HIS A 2 -25.36 -21.20 -17.24
CA HIS A 2 -24.47 -20.12 -16.86
C HIS A 2 -23.08 -20.30 -17.49
N ASP A 3 -22.61 -19.31 -18.26
CA ASP A 3 -21.19 -19.24 -18.64
C ASP A 3 -20.70 -17.80 -18.45
N HIS A 4 -20.28 -17.56 -17.21
CA HIS A 4 -19.10 -16.81 -16.81
C HIS A 4 -18.86 -15.49 -17.54
N GLN A 5 -19.51 -14.45 -16.98
CA GLN A 5 -19.19 -13.04 -17.17
C GLN A 5 -17.67 -12.83 -17.03
N GLY A 6 -17.02 -12.41 -18.11
CA GLY A 6 -15.68 -11.85 -18.09
C GLY A 6 -15.67 -10.62 -17.18
N ALA A 7 -14.85 -10.70 -16.14
CA ALA A 7 -14.58 -9.58 -15.25
C ALA A 7 -13.69 -8.56 -15.98
N GLU A 8 -14.29 -7.80 -16.88
CA GLU A 8 -13.69 -6.57 -17.39
C GLU A 8 -13.74 -5.49 -16.29
N LYS A 9 -12.54 -5.04 -15.88
CA LYS A 9 -12.18 -3.87 -15.06
C LYS A 9 -12.00 -4.09 -13.56
N GLY A 10 -10.74 -4.39 -13.20
CA GLY A 10 -10.14 -4.07 -11.91
C GLY A 10 -8.72 -3.55 -12.10
N SER A 11 -8.55 -2.30 -12.55
CA SER A 11 -7.22 -1.65 -12.58
C SER A 11 -6.79 -1.24 -11.17
N GLY A 12 -6.48 -2.24 -10.35
CA GLY A 12 -5.97 -2.06 -8.99
C GLY A 12 -5.16 -3.27 -8.57
N SER A 13 -3.96 -3.41 -9.10
CA SER A 13 -3.02 -4.44 -8.67
C SER A 13 -2.54 -4.09 -7.25
N THR A 14 -2.85 -4.93 -6.27
CA THR A 14 -2.41 -4.72 -4.89
C THR A 14 -1.15 -5.53 -4.62
N THR A 15 -0.37 -5.13 -3.63
CA THR A 15 0.88 -5.81 -3.29
C THR A 15 0.64 -6.81 -2.17
N ASP A 16 1.02 -8.07 -2.39
CA ASP A 16 1.02 -9.10 -1.37
C ASP A 16 2.01 -8.70 -0.25
N PRO A 17 1.58 -8.58 1.02
CA PRO A 17 2.45 -8.08 2.08
C PRO A 17 3.49 -9.09 2.57
N VAL A 18 3.33 -10.37 2.22
CA VAL A 18 4.21 -11.45 2.63
C VAL A 18 5.41 -11.56 1.70
N CYS A 19 5.17 -11.51 0.40
CA CYS A 19 6.21 -11.71 -0.63
C CYS A 19 6.51 -10.47 -1.48
N GLY A 20 5.68 -9.43 -1.42
CA GLY A 20 5.81 -8.22 -2.24
C GLY A 20 5.38 -8.42 -3.70
N MET A 21 4.74 -9.54 -4.02
CA MET A 21 4.29 -9.81 -5.38
C MET A 21 3.00 -9.06 -5.68
N THR A 22 2.90 -8.52 -6.89
CA THR A 22 1.67 -7.91 -7.39
C THR A 22 0.60 -8.98 -7.56
N VAL A 23 -0.54 -8.81 -6.88
CA VAL A 23 -1.70 -9.68 -6.98
C VAL A 23 -2.91 -8.87 -7.43
N ASP A 24 -3.74 -9.51 -8.24
CA ASP A 24 -4.99 -8.95 -8.68
C ASP A 24 -6.11 -9.29 -7.68
N PRO A 25 -6.70 -8.29 -6.99
CA PRO A 25 -7.71 -8.52 -5.97
C PRO A 25 -9.05 -9.00 -6.53
N ALA A 26 -9.30 -8.83 -7.84
CA ALA A 26 -10.54 -9.23 -8.49
C ALA A 26 -10.54 -10.72 -8.89
N THR A 27 -9.36 -11.32 -9.04
CA THR A 27 -9.20 -12.71 -9.51
C THR A 27 -8.60 -13.65 -8.48
N THR A 28 -7.94 -13.14 -7.44
CA THR A 28 -7.37 -14.02 -6.40
C THR A 28 -8.45 -14.56 -5.46
N PRO A 29 -8.56 -15.89 -5.31
CA PRO A 29 -9.42 -16.49 -4.27
C PRO A 29 -8.78 -16.40 -2.88
N HIS A 30 -7.49 -16.02 -2.79
CA HIS A 30 -6.74 -16.01 -1.55
C HIS A 30 -6.79 -14.61 -0.93
N THR A 31 -7.77 -14.40 -0.06
CA THR A 31 -7.96 -13.15 0.68
C THR A 31 -8.13 -13.42 2.16
N ALA A 32 -7.69 -12.49 3.00
CA ALA A 32 -7.92 -12.51 4.44
C ALA A 32 -8.42 -11.16 4.92
N THR A 33 -9.31 -11.16 5.89
CA THR A 33 -9.74 -9.94 6.56
C THR A 33 -9.11 -9.86 7.93
N HIS A 34 -8.33 -8.81 8.19
CA HIS A 34 -7.70 -8.56 9.49
C HIS A 34 -7.95 -7.11 9.90
N SER A 35 -8.39 -6.89 11.14
CA SER A 35 -8.71 -5.54 11.65
C SER A 35 -9.67 -4.73 10.75
N GLY A 36 -10.59 -5.41 10.06
CA GLY A 36 -11.54 -4.81 9.11
C GLY A 36 -10.95 -4.46 7.74
N LYS A 37 -9.68 -4.79 7.48
CA LYS A 37 -8.98 -4.55 6.20
C LYS A 37 -8.91 -5.85 5.40
N HIS A 38 -9.17 -5.77 4.10
CA HIS A 38 -9.02 -6.90 3.18
C HIS A 38 -7.59 -6.95 2.64
N HIS A 39 -6.91 -8.06 2.90
CA HIS A 39 -5.58 -8.38 2.36
C HIS A 39 -5.70 -9.46 1.30
N TYR A 40 -4.87 -9.34 0.26
CA TYR A 40 -4.89 -10.21 -0.91
C TYR A 40 -3.54 -10.89 -1.05
N PHE A 41 -3.57 -12.18 -1.38
CA PHE A 41 -2.36 -13.00 -1.45
C PHE A 41 -2.19 -13.64 -2.81
N CYS A 42 -0.93 -13.73 -3.24
CA CYS A 42 -0.56 -14.38 -4.50
C CYS A 42 -0.81 -15.89 -4.45
N SER A 43 -0.76 -16.51 -3.26
CA SER A 43 -0.88 -17.97 -3.10
C SER A 43 -1.32 -18.36 -1.69
N ALA A 44 -1.82 -19.59 -1.55
CA ALA A 44 -2.17 -20.20 -0.26
C ALA A 44 -1.00 -20.18 0.74
N GLY A 45 0.25 -20.32 0.27
CA GLY A 45 1.43 -20.25 1.13
C GLY A 45 1.74 -18.84 1.67
N CYS A 46 1.24 -17.79 1.04
CA CYS A 46 1.32 -16.42 1.56
C CYS A 46 0.17 -16.16 2.53
N LEU A 47 -1.05 -16.61 2.20
CA LEU A 47 -2.20 -16.58 3.11
C LEU A 47 -1.86 -17.26 4.45
N ALA A 48 -1.32 -18.48 4.43
CA ALA A 48 -0.98 -19.22 5.65
C ALA A 48 0.08 -18.51 6.52
N LYS A 49 1.05 -17.82 5.90
CA LYS A 49 2.03 -17.01 6.64
C LYS A 49 1.38 -15.79 7.27
N PHE A 50 0.48 -15.14 6.54
CA PHE A 50 -0.30 -14.04 7.06
C PHE A 50 -1.20 -14.49 8.20
N GLU A 51 -1.81 -15.68 8.14
CA GLU A 51 -2.62 -16.20 9.25
C GLU A 51 -1.77 -16.59 10.48
N ALA A 52 -0.51 -17.01 10.27
CA ALA A 52 0.41 -17.30 11.36
C ALA A 52 0.83 -16.02 12.12
N ASP A 53 1.16 -14.96 11.38
CA ASP A 53 1.64 -13.70 11.96
C ASP A 53 1.01 -12.46 11.28
N PRO A 54 -0.31 -12.25 11.41
CA PRO A 54 -1.01 -11.21 10.64
C PRO A 54 -0.56 -9.81 11.03
N ASP A 55 -0.19 -9.59 12.29
CA ASP A 55 0.26 -8.29 12.78
C ASP A 55 1.55 -7.81 12.09
N LEU A 56 2.51 -8.72 11.89
CA LEU A 56 3.79 -8.43 11.22
C LEU A 56 3.59 -8.03 9.76
N TYR A 57 2.66 -8.70 9.06
CA TYR A 57 2.41 -8.46 7.64
C TYR A 57 1.39 -7.33 7.42
N ALA A 58 0.40 -7.16 8.30
CA ALA A 58 -0.57 -6.07 8.24
C ALA A 58 0.11 -4.72 8.41
N ALA A 59 1.02 -4.57 9.38
CA ALA A 59 1.79 -3.33 9.59
C ALA A 59 2.63 -2.91 8.36
N LYS A 60 3.06 -3.88 7.55
CA LYS A 60 3.85 -3.65 6.33
C LYS A 60 3.00 -3.43 5.07
N SER A 61 1.74 -3.85 5.10
CA SER A 61 0.80 -3.78 3.97
C SER A 61 0.04 -2.47 3.88
N GLU A 62 0.21 -1.56 4.84
CA GLU A 62 -0.50 -0.27 4.84
C GLU A 62 0.28 0.77 4.02
N PRO A 63 -0.27 1.26 2.90
CA PRO A 63 -0.33 2.70 2.75
C PRO A 63 -1.38 3.18 3.75
N ALA A 64 -0.94 3.95 4.75
CA ALA A 64 -1.80 4.70 5.64
C ALA A 64 -2.82 5.52 4.82
N ALA A 65 -4.01 4.96 4.58
CA ALA A 65 -5.15 5.69 4.03
C ALA A 65 -5.95 6.40 5.15
N ALA A 66 -5.38 6.47 6.35
CA ALA A 66 -5.68 7.47 7.35
C ALA A 66 -4.32 7.84 8.00
N ASP A 67 -3.88 9.09 7.79
CA ASP A 67 -2.68 9.69 8.36
C ASP A 67 -1.31 9.27 7.77
N ALA A 68 -1.07 9.59 6.50
CA ALA A 68 0.17 10.35 6.27
C ALA A 68 -0.03 11.72 6.94
N PRO A 69 0.89 12.27 7.75
CA PRO A 69 0.77 13.66 8.12
C PRO A 69 0.95 14.46 6.81
N GLU A 70 -0.17 14.82 6.20
CA GLU A 70 -0.35 15.97 5.33
C GLU A 70 0.11 17.20 6.13
N GLY A 71 1.43 17.35 6.26
CA GLY A 71 2.02 18.20 7.29
C GLY A 71 3.44 17.82 7.73
N ALA A 72 4.08 16.79 7.17
CA ALA A 72 5.52 16.60 7.36
C ALA A 72 6.27 17.81 6.79
N ILE A 73 6.61 18.75 7.68
CA ILE A 73 7.36 19.95 7.34
C ILE A 73 8.77 19.53 6.95
N TRP A 74 9.05 19.56 5.65
CA TRP A 74 10.39 19.38 5.12
C TRP A 74 11.11 20.72 5.16
N THR A 75 12.28 20.71 5.80
CA THR A 75 13.17 21.87 5.89
C THR A 75 14.32 21.71 4.91
N CYS A 76 14.55 22.71 4.06
CA CYS A 76 15.65 22.67 3.10
C CYS A 76 17.01 22.71 3.85
N PRO A 77 17.94 21.76 3.61
CA PRO A 77 19.21 21.69 4.33
C PRO A 77 20.16 22.89 4.07
N MET A 78 19.93 23.64 2.99
CA MET A 78 20.67 24.87 2.67
C MET A 78 20.01 26.14 3.21
N HIS A 79 18.71 26.10 3.50
CA HIS A 79 17.92 27.26 3.93
C HIS A 79 16.95 26.81 5.03
N PRO A 80 17.40 26.74 6.30
CA PRO A 80 16.62 26.18 7.41
C PRO A 80 15.35 26.98 7.74
N GLU A 81 15.20 28.20 7.22
CA GLU A 81 14.01 29.03 7.33
C GLU A 81 12.87 28.60 6.38
N ILE A 82 13.15 27.67 5.45
CA ILE A 82 12.17 27.19 4.48
C ILE A 82 11.51 25.91 4.99
N GLN A 83 10.24 26.00 5.35
CA GLN A 83 9.38 24.91 5.83
C GLN A 83 8.23 24.67 4.84
N ARG A 84 8.08 23.44 4.30
CA ARG A 84 6.97 23.06 3.39
C ARG A 84 6.34 21.72 3.76
N ALA A 85 5.05 21.56 3.49
CA ALA A 85 4.30 20.32 3.69
C ALA A 85 4.66 19.27 2.61
N GLY A 86 5.85 18.67 2.76
CA GLY A 86 6.36 17.60 1.88
C GLY A 86 7.73 17.91 1.26
N PRO A 87 8.53 16.87 0.92
CA PRO A 87 9.78 17.04 0.19
C PRO A 87 9.47 17.56 -1.22
N GLY A 88 9.98 18.73 -1.54
CA GLY A 88 9.70 19.40 -2.80
C GLY A 88 10.70 20.50 -3.10
N SER A 89 10.82 20.87 -4.37
CA SER A 89 11.81 21.83 -4.85
C SER A 89 11.76 23.14 -4.06
N CYS A 90 12.88 23.48 -3.43
CA CYS A 90 13.05 24.74 -2.71
C CYS A 90 12.90 25.94 -3.69
N PRO A 91 12.16 27.02 -3.36
CA PRO A 91 11.99 28.17 -4.28
C PRO A 91 13.26 29.06 -4.28
N ILE A 92 14.02 28.91 -3.19
CA ILE A 92 15.43 29.13 -2.90
C ILE A 92 16.42 28.77 -4.00
N CYS A 93 16.75 27.48 -3.96
CA CYS A 93 17.87 26.86 -4.63
C CYS A 93 17.45 25.73 -5.56
N GLY A 94 16.15 25.44 -5.69
CA GLY A 94 15.62 24.42 -6.59
C GLY A 94 15.88 22.96 -6.20
N MET A 95 16.61 22.69 -5.12
CA MET A 95 16.93 21.32 -4.71
C MET A 95 15.75 20.66 -3.98
N ALA A 96 15.53 19.37 -4.27
CA ALA A 96 14.54 18.47 -3.68
C ALA A 96 15.21 17.53 -2.68
#